data_AF-A0A7W9WL34-F1
#
_entry.id   AF-A0A7W9WL34-F1
#
_cell.length_a   1.000
_cell.length_b   1.000
_cell.length_c   1.000
_cell.angle_alpha   90.00
_cell.angle_beta   90.00
_cell.angle_gamma   90.00
#
_symmetry.space_group_name_H-M   'P 1'
#
loop_
_entity.id
_entity.type
_entity.pdbx_description
1 polymer ?
#
loop_
_entity_poly.entity_id
_entity_poly.type
_entity_poly.pdbx_seq_one_letter_code
_entity_poly.pdbx_strand_id
1 'polypeptide(L)'
;MIRSKFRPDGGMDITVSLTAEEVAAIGAAEAEGLADWFDTALWGLAMLRTGQVCRDEGAGTTEVHDSEMDTVIRDLDVKLLPRLAGIRDAAIRQHRELGGSVGALAAAMDAPRSTAQTRREALENPGPRGVSSRAWQEWATTPQQQA
;
A
#
# COMPACT_ATOMS: atom_id res chain seq x y z
N MET A 1 -4.39 -8.53 12.69
CA MET A 1 -5.44 -9.45 12.17
C MET A 1 -6.57 -8.61 11.56
N ILE A 2 -7.06 -8.98 10.37
CA ILE A 2 -8.19 -8.28 9.71
C ILE A 2 -9.51 -8.92 10.12
N ARG A 3 -10.51 -8.11 10.45
CA ARG A 3 -11.90 -8.54 10.71
C ARG A 3 -12.82 -7.83 9.74
N SER A 4 -13.83 -8.53 9.23
CA SER A 4 -14.91 -7.96 8.43
C SER A 4 -16.26 -8.19 9.11
N LYS A 5 -17.15 -7.20 9.01
CA LYS A 5 -18.51 -7.27 9.53
C LYS A 5 -19.47 -6.66 8.52
N PHE A 6 -20.47 -7.41 8.09
CA PHE A 6 -21.56 -6.88 7.28
C PHE A 6 -22.52 -6.05 8.14
N ARG A 7 -22.93 -4.92 7.61
CA ARG A 7 -23.91 -4.01 8.21
C ARG A 7 -25.34 -4.38 7.77
N PRO A 8 -26.37 -4.08 8.57
CA PRO A 8 -27.77 -4.38 8.23
C PRO A 8 -28.28 -3.74 6.94
N ASP A 9 -27.67 -2.63 6.52
CA ASP A 9 -27.94 -1.90 5.28
C ASP A 9 -27.24 -2.51 4.03
N GLY A 10 -26.48 -3.59 4.19
CA GLY A 10 -25.71 -4.21 3.13
C GLY A 10 -24.29 -3.66 2.96
N GLY A 11 -23.90 -2.65 3.75
CA GLY A 11 -22.52 -2.17 3.86
C GLY A 11 -21.59 -3.19 4.53
N MET A 12 -20.30 -2.88 4.56
CA MET A 12 -19.29 -3.73 5.20
C MET A 12 -18.23 -2.88 5.89
N ASP A 13 -17.98 -3.19 7.16
CA ASP A 13 -16.86 -2.63 7.93
C ASP A 13 -15.67 -3.58 7.82
N ILE A 14 -14.50 -3.04 7.48
CA ILE A 14 -13.21 -3.74 7.53
C ILE A 14 -12.37 -3.11 8.63
N THR A 15 -11.95 -3.91 9.61
CA THR A 15 -11.12 -3.44 10.73
C THR A 15 -9.76 -4.12 10.72
N VAL A 16 -8.70 -3.33 10.69
CA VAL A 16 -7.32 -3.77 10.91
C VAL A 16 -6.93 -3.44 12.35
N SER A 17 -6.56 -4.46 13.12
CA SER A 17 -6.10 -4.26 14.50
C SER A 17 -4.59 -4.45 14.59
N LEU A 18 -3.92 -3.44 15.15
CA LEU A 18 -2.49 -3.40 15.45
C LEU A 18 -2.26 -3.57 16.96
N THR A 19 -1.22 -4.30 17.32
CA THR A 19 -0.70 -4.41 18.68
C THR A 19 0.02 -3.13 19.09
N ALA A 20 0.25 -2.94 20.40
CA ALA A 20 0.99 -1.78 20.90
C ALA A 20 2.43 -1.72 20.32
N GLU A 21 3.07 -2.87 20.12
CA GLU A 21 4.40 -2.97 19.52
C GLU A 21 4.38 -2.56 18.04
N GLU A 22 3.39 -3.02 17.27
CA GLU A 22 3.22 -2.60 15.87
C GLU A 22 2.96 -1.09 15.76
N VAL A 23 2.11 -0.52 16.63
CA VAL A 23 1.86 0.93 16.64
C VAL A 23 3.12 1.72 17.01
N ALA A 24 3.91 1.23 17.96
CA ALA A 24 5.17 1.88 18.32
C ALA A 24 6.21 1.82 17.19
N ALA A 25 6.23 0.75 16.39
CA ALA A 25 7.13 0.61 15.26
C ALA A 25 6.70 1.46 14.05
N ILE A 26 5.41 1.45 13.73
CA ILE A 26 4.86 2.12 12.54
C ILE A 26 4.64 3.62 12.78
N GLY A 27 4.24 3.99 14.00
CA GLY A 27 3.72 5.32 14.33
C GLY A 27 2.22 5.41 14.07
N ALA A 28 1.45 5.96 15.02
CA ALA A 28 -0.01 6.00 14.95
C ALA A 28 -0.52 6.80 13.73
N ALA A 29 0.04 7.98 13.47
CA ALA A 29 -0.34 8.82 12.33
C ALA A 29 -0.05 8.16 10.98
N GLU A 30 1.04 7.38 10.89
CA GLU A 30 1.39 6.66 9.67
C GLU A 30 0.47 5.46 9.44
N ALA A 31 0.14 4.73 10.51
CA ALA A 31 -0.84 3.64 10.44
C ALA A 31 -2.24 4.15 10.02
N GLU A 32 -2.66 5.29 10.56
CA GLU A 32 -3.91 5.96 10.18
C GLU A 32 -3.89 6.41 8.72
N GLY A 33 -2.81 7.09 8.29
CA GLY A 33 -2.67 7.52 6.89
C GLY A 33 -2.67 6.37 5.89
N LEU A 34 -1.99 5.26 6.19
CA LEU A 34 -2.04 4.06 5.36
C LEU A 34 -3.44 3.46 5.25
N ALA A 35 -4.20 3.45 6.35
CA ALA A 35 -5.58 2.97 6.34
C ALA A 35 -6.48 3.91 5.50
N ASP A 36 -6.31 5.23 5.63
CA ASP A 36 -7.05 6.23 4.87
C ASP A 36 -6.80 6.12 3.36
N TRP A 37 -5.55 5.99 2.93
CA TRP A 37 -5.26 5.84 1.49
C TRP A 37 -5.70 4.49 0.93
N PHE A 38 -5.73 3.44 1.78
CA PHE A 38 -6.34 2.17 1.39
C PHE A 38 -7.86 2.29 1.24
N ASP A 39 -8.52 3.07 2.09
CA ASP A 39 -9.94 3.40 1.95
C ASP A 39 -10.19 4.17 0.64
N THR A 40 -9.34 5.15 0.29
CA THR A 40 -9.40 5.81 -1.03
C THR A 40 -9.29 4.81 -2.19
N ALA A 41 -8.47 3.77 -2.08
CA ALA A 41 -8.36 2.73 -3.11
C ALA A 41 -9.67 1.92 -3.25
N LEU A 42 -10.31 1.57 -2.14
CA LEU A 42 -11.60 0.86 -2.14
C LEU A 42 -12.72 1.74 -2.71
N TRP A 43 -12.75 3.01 -2.32
CA TRP A 43 -13.70 3.99 -2.82
C TRP A 43 -13.51 4.22 -4.33
N GLY A 44 -12.29 4.41 -4.80
CA GLY A 44 -11.96 4.53 -6.22
C GLY A 44 -12.39 3.30 -7.03
N LEU A 45 -12.18 2.10 -6.49
CA LEU A 45 -12.63 0.86 -7.13
C LEU A 45 -14.16 0.77 -7.24
N ALA A 46 -14.89 1.19 -6.20
CA ALA A 46 -16.34 1.24 -6.23
C ALA A 46 -16.86 2.23 -7.28
N MET A 47 -16.29 3.44 -7.33
CA MET A 47 -16.62 4.46 -8.32
C MET A 47 -16.35 3.98 -9.75
N LEU A 48 -15.18 3.39 -10.02
CA LEU A 48 -14.83 2.87 -11.34
C LEU A 48 -15.75 1.72 -11.81
N ARG A 49 -16.33 0.96 -10.87
CA ARG A 49 -17.26 -0.14 -11.19
C ARG A 49 -18.70 0.29 -11.38
N THR A 50 -19.11 1.38 -10.73
CA THR A 50 -20.51 1.84 -10.70
C THR A 50 -20.76 3.09 -11.54
N GLY A 51 -19.71 3.87 -11.81
CA GLY A 51 -19.81 5.21 -12.38
C GLY A 51 -20.40 6.24 -11.42
N GLN A 52 -20.50 5.92 -10.12
CA GLN A 52 -21.21 6.73 -9.13
C GLN A 52 -20.36 6.98 -7.88
N VAL A 53 -20.56 8.14 -7.26
CA VAL A 53 -20.02 8.47 -5.93
C VAL A 53 -20.91 7.86 -4.85
N CYS A 54 -20.39 6.92 -4.06
CA CYS A 54 -21.17 6.08 -3.13
C CYS A 54 -20.77 6.21 -1.64
N ARG A 55 -20.13 7.32 -1.22
CA ARG A 55 -19.50 7.43 0.11
C ARG A 55 -20.44 7.92 1.23
N ASP A 56 -21.53 8.59 0.87
CA ASP A 56 -22.48 9.16 1.83
C ASP A 56 -23.85 8.47 1.75
N GLU A 57 -24.25 7.84 2.86
CA GLU A 57 -25.62 7.35 3.04
C GLU A 57 -26.59 8.55 3.05
N GLY A 58 -27.31 8.74 1.95
CA GLY A 58 -28.34 9.78 1.81
C GLY A 58 -27.95 10.96 0.94
N ALA A 59 -26.67 11.10 0.56
CA ALA A 59 -26.34 11.89 -0.63
C ALA A 59 -26.74 11.02 -1.83
N GLY A 60 -27.73 11.43 -2.60
CA GLY A 60 -28.13 10.69 -3.80
C GLY A 60 -26.90 10.37 -4.64
N THR A 61 -26.83 9.16 -5.20
CA THR A 61 -25.72 8.73 -6.06
C THR A 61 -25.49 9.77 -7.15
N THR A 62 -24.38 10.51 -7.07
CA THR A 62 -23.98 11.49 -8.07
C THR A 62 -23.04 10.84 -9.09
N GLU A 63 -23.05 11.37 -10.31
CA GLU A 63 -22.05 11.02 -11.32
C GLU A 63 -20.65 11.35 -10.79
N VAL A 64 -19.67 10.52 -11.16
CA VAL A 64 -18.25 10.76 -10.85
C VAL A 64 -17.75 11.96 -11.65
N HIS A 65 -17.11 12.93 -10.98
CA HIS A 65 -16.43 14.03 -11.65
C HIS A 65 -14.90 13.85 -11.61
N ASP A 66 -14.20 14.70 -12.35
CA ASP A 66 -12.73 14.67 -12.46
C ASP A 66 -12.07 14.89 -11.09
N SER A 67 -12.68 15.67 -10.19
CA SER A 67 -12.16 15.94 -8.84
C SER A 67 -12.03 14.70 -7.96
N GLU A 68 -12.96 13.76 -8.08
CA GLU A 68 -12.91 12.49 -7.35
C GLU A 68 -11.78 11.61 -7.90
N MET A 69 -11.63 11.57 -9.23
CA MET A 69 -10.55 10.84 -9.89
C MET A 69 -9.17 11.43 -9.60
N ASP A 70 -9.04 12.75 -9.56
CA ASP A 70 -7.82 13.45 -9.14
C ASP A 70 -7.42 13.10 -7.70
N THR A 71 -8.40 12.87 -6.83
CA THR A 71 -8.16 12.44 -5.45
C THR A 71 -7.65 11.00 -5.42
N VAL A 72 -8.30 10.09 -6.15
CA VAL A 72 -7.87 8.69 -6.26
C VAL A 72 -6.45 8.60 -6.84
N ILE A 73 -6.18 9.29 -7.95
CA ILE A 73 -4.86 9.28 -8.60
C ILE A 73 -3.80 9.80 -7.63
N ARG A 74 -4.06 10.94 -6.98
CA ARG A 74 -3.09 11.55 -6.04
C ARG A 74 -2.80 10.64 -4.86
N ASP A 75 -3.82 10.08 -4.22
CA ASP A 75 -3.63 9.24 -3.05
C ASP A 75 -2.92 7.93 -3.42
N LEU A 76 -3.26 7.33 -4.56
CA LEU A 76 -2.58 6.13 -5.04
C LEU A 76 -1.12 6.41 -5.45
N ASP A 77 -0.87 7.37 -6.34
CA ASP A 77 0.45 7.58 -6.92
C ASP A 77 1.42 8.29 -5.97
N VAL A 78 0.93 9.21 -5.14
CA VAL A 78 1.78 10.04 -4.28
C VAL A 78 1.89 9.46 -2.88
N LYS A 79 0.86 8.77 -2.39
CA LYS A 79 0.81 8.31 -0.99
C LYS A 79 0.98 6.80 -0.86
N LEU A 80 0.09 6.01 -1.46
CA LEU A 80 -0.01 4.58 -1.20
C LEU A 80 1.03 3.74 -1.97
N LEU A 81 1.05 3.83 -3.31
CA LEU A 81 1.93 3.01 -4.15
C LEU A 81 3.41 3.18 -3.81
N PRO A 82 3.94 4.39 -3.55
CA PRO A 82 5.34 4.54 -3.19
C PRO A 82 5.70 3.84 -1.87
N ARG A 83 4.80 3.86 -0.88
CA ARG A 83 4.99 3.15 0.41
C ARG A 83 4.94 1.64 0.24
N LEU A 84 3.98 1.13 -0.53
CA LEU A 84 3.92 -0.30 -0.86
C LEU A 84 5.16 -0.77 -1.63
N ALA A 85 5.67 0.06 -2.55
CA ALA A 85 6.92 -0.20 -3.24
C ALA A 85 8.11 -0.22 -2.25
N GLY A 86 8.18 0.74 -1.32
CA GLY A 86 9.18 0.78 -0.27
C GLY A 86 9.20 -0.48 0.60
N ILE A 87 8.04 -0.92 1.08
CA ILE A 87 7.87 -2.15 1.87
C ILE A 87 8.33 -3.37 1.07
N ARG A 88 7.89 -3.50 -0.19
CA ARG A 88 8.28 -4.60 -1.07
C ARG A 88 9.79 -4.63 -1.27
N ASP A 89 10.38 -3.49 -1.59
CA ASP A 89 11.80 -3.38 -1.91
C ASP A 89 12.66 -3.64 -0.65
N ALA A 90 12.22 -3.19 0.52
CA ALA A 90 12.80 -3.54 1.83
C ALA A 90 12.73 -5.04 2.10
N ALA A 91 11.56 -5.67 1.89
CA ALA A 91 11.38 -7.11 2.07
C ALA A 91 12.27 -7.94 1.13
N ILE A 92 12.47 -7.50 -0.12
CA ILE A 92 13.38 -8.17 -1.07
C ILE A 92 14.83 -8.12 -0.58
N ARG A 93 15.29 -6.97 -0.05
CA ARG A 93 16.64 -6.85 0.54
C ARG A 93 16.79 -7.74 1.76
N GLN A 94 15.83 -7.68 2.68
CA GLN A 94 15.84 -8.52 3.88
C GLN A 94 15.85 -10.01 3.53
N HIS A 95 15.03 -10.44 2.58
CA HIS A 95 15.01 -11.83 2.10
C HIS A 95 16.38 -12.27 1.59
N ARG A 96 17.10 -11.40 0.87
CA ARG A 96 18.48 -11.67 0.45
C ARG A 96 19.44 -11.77 1.63
N GLU A 97 19.38 -10.83 2.58
CA GLU A 97 20.28 -10.76 3.74
C GLU A 97 20.15 -12.01 4.62
N LEU A 98 18.94 -12.57 4.67
CA LEU A 98 18.65 -13.87 5.30
C LEU A 98 19.11 -15.09 4.47
N GLY A 99 19.86 -14.88 3.39
CA GLY A 99 20.38 -15.96 2.53
C GLY A 99 19.38 -16.48 1.49
N GLY A 100 18.26 -15.79 1.28
CA GLY A 100 17.20 -16.20 0.35
C GLY A 100 17.66 -16.30 -1.10
N SER A 101 17.28 -17.40 -1.76
CA SER A 101 17.64 -17.66 -3.16
C SER A 101 16.77 -16.88 -4.13
N VAL A 102 17.30 -16.64 -5.34
CA VAL A 102 16.54 -15.98 -6.43
C VAL A 102 15.34 -16.83 -6.87
N GLY A 103 15.44 -18.16 -6.76
CA GLY A 103 14.32 -19.07 -7.05
C GLY A 103 13.19 -18.94 -6.04
N ALA A 104 13.52 -18.82 -4.75
CA ALA A 104 12.53 -18.57 -3.70
C ALA A 104 11.87 -17.19 -3.86
N LEU A 105 12.65 -16.16 -4.23
CA LEU A 105 12.11 -14.84 -4.53
C LEU A 105 11.16 -14.87 -5.74
N ALA A 106 11.54 -15.59 -6.81
CA ALA A 106 10.69 -15.75 -7.99
C ALA A 106 9.35 -16.42 -7.66
N ALA A 107 9.37 -17.47 -6.84
CA ALA A 107 8.16 -18.12 -6.35
C ALA A 107 7.29 -17.16 -5.50
N ALA A 108 7.90 -16.40 -4.59
CA ALA A 108 7.17 -15.43 -3.76
C ALA A 108 6.55 -14.27 -4.56
N MET A 109 7.18 -13.89 -5.68
CA MET A 109 6.69 -12.85 -6.58
C MET A 109 5.67 -13.36 -7.61
N ASP A 110 5.45 -14.67 -7.69
CA ASP A 110 4.74 -15.33 -8.79
C ASP A 110 5.22 -14.86 -10.18
N ALA A 111 6.55 -14.91 -10.37
CA ALA A 111 7.20 -14.35 -11.55
C ALA A 111 8.35 -15.25 -12.07
N PRO A 112 8.74 -15.10 -13.35
CA PRO A 112 9.93 -15.77 -13.87
C PRO A 112 11.20 -15.41 -13.08
N ARG A 113 12.13 -16.36 -13.01
CA ARG A 113 13.42 -16.18 -12.31
C ARG A 113 14.20 -14.96 -12.82
N SER A 114 14.17 -14.70 -14.13
CA SER A 114 14.81 -13.53 -14.73
C SER A 114 14.25 -12.23 -14.16
N THR A 115 12.93 -12.10 -14.04
CA THR A 115 12.27 -10.93 -13.44
C THR A 115 12.68 -10.74 -11.98
N ALA A 116 12.71 -11.82 -11.19
CA ALA A 116 13.16 -11.76 -9.80
C ALA A 116 14.64 -11.34 -9.67
N GLN A 117 15.50 -11.87 -10.55
CA GLN A 117 16.91 -11.49 -10.63
C GLN A 117 17.05 -9.99 -10.94
N THR A 118 16.40 -9.51 -12.01
CA THR A 118 16.46 -8.11 -12.42
C THR A 118 15.96 -7.18 -11.32
N ARG A 119 14.86 -7.51 -10.64
CA ARG A 119 14.35 -6.69 -9.52
C ARG A 119 15.35 -6.64 -8.36
N ARG A 120 15.96 -7.77 -8.00
CA ARG A 120 16.96 -7.82 -6.93
C ARG A 120 18.22 -7.02 -7.28
N GLU A 121 18.72 -7.14 -8.50
CA GLU A 121 19.89 -6.39 -9.00
C GLU A 121 19.63 -4.89 -9.07
N ALA A 122 18.43 -4.47 -9.48
CA ALA A 122 18.04 -3.07 -9.53
C ALA A 122 18.08 -2.39 -8.15
N LEU A 123 17.92 -3.15 -7.07
CA LEU A 123 18.06 -2.65 -5.70
C LEU A 123 19.52 -2.50 -5.26
N GLU A 124 20.47 -3.17 -5.91
CA GLU A 124 21.91 -3.06 -5.62
C GLU A 124 22.52 -1.87 -6.35
N ASN A 125 22.08 -1.65 -7.59
CA ASN A 125 22.53 -0.56 -8.45
C ASN A 125 21.35 0.33 -8.83
N PRO A 126 20.80 1.11 -7.87
CA PRO A 126 19.71 2.02 -8.17
C PRO A 126 20.23 3.09 -9.14
N GLY A 127 19.76 3.05 -10.39
CA GLY A 127 19.92 4.18 -11.30
C GLY A 127 19.19 5.44 -10.78
N PRO A 128 19.13 6.53 -11.55
CA PRO A 128 18.50 7.79 -11.11
C PRO A 128 17.05 7.65 -10.63
N ARG A 129 16.27 6.74 -11.24
CA ARG A 129 14.90 6.40 -10.83
C ARG A 129 14.81 5.50 -9.59
N GLY A 130 15.92 4.87 -9.19
CA GLY A 130 16.01 4.04 -7.98
C GLY A 130 16.24 4.86 -6.70
N VAL A 131 16.60 6.14 -6.82
CA VAL A 131 16.82 7.03 -5.66
C VAL A 131 15.52 7.31 -4.90
N SER A 132 14.38 7.46 -5.59
CA SER A 132 13.07 7.59 -4.95
C SER A 132 12.61 6.27 -4.31
N SER A 133 12.88 5.13 -4.94
CA SER A 133 12.65 3.80 -4.35
C SER A 133 13.48 3.59 -3.08
N ARG A 134 14.74 4.08 -3.04
CA ARG A 134 15.58 4.02 -1.85
C ARG A 134 15.04 4.84 -0.68
N ALA A 135 14.52 6.05 -0.91
CA ALA A 135 13.90 6.86 0.14
C ALA A 135 12.68 6.16 0.77
N TRP A 136 11.84 5.53 -0.04
CA TRP A 136 10.69 4.76 0.46
C TRP A 136 11.08 3.45 1.14
N GLN A 137 12.17 2.83 0.71
CA GLN A 137 12.73 1.67 1.39
C GLN A 137 13.29 2.04 2.76
N GLU A 138 14.00 3.17 2.88
CA GLU A 138 14.51 3.69 4.15
C GLU A 138 13.36 4.11 5.08
N TRP A 139 12.31 4.75 4.55
CA TRP A 139 11.07 5.00 5.28
C TRP A 139 10.47 3.69 5.83
N ALA A 140 10.39 2.64 5.01
CA ALA A 140 9.74 1.38 5.38
C ALA A 140 10.48 0.60 6.49
N THR A 141 11.78 0.84 6.70
CA THR A 141 12.58 0.16 7.72
C THR A 141 12.89 1.03 8.93
N THR A 142 12.52 2.31 8.91
CA THR A 142 12.78 3.25 10.01
C THR A 142 11.58 3.30 10.95
N PRO A 143 11.75 2.99 12.26
CA PRO A 143 10.70 3.18 13.24
C PRO A 143 10.29 4.66 13.30
N GLN A 144 9.00 4.94 13.18
CA GLN A 144 8.52 6.32 13.27
C GLN A 144 8.42 6.71 14.74
N GLN A 145 9.30 7.61 15.20
CA GLN A 145 9.23 8.14 16.55
C GLN A 145 7.94 8.95 16.73
N GLN A 146 7.28 8.76 17.87
CA GLN A 146 6.09 9.52 18.26
C GLN A 146 6.48 11.00 18.46
N ALA A 147 5.81 11.90 17.74
CA ALA A 147 5.78 13.32 18.07
C ALA A 147 4.64 13.61 19.05
#